data_AF-A0A091C1A8-F1
#
_entry.id   AF-A0A091C1A8-F1
#
_cell.length_a   1.000
_cell.length_b   1.000
_cell.length_c   1.000
_cell.angle_alpha   90.00
_cell.angle_beta   90.00
_cell.angle_gamma   90.00
#
_symmetry.space_group_name_H-M   'P 1'
#
loop_
_entity.id
_entity.type
_entity.pdbx_description
1 polymer ?
#
loop_
_entity_poly.entity_id
_entity_poly.type
_entity_poly.pdbx_seq_one_letter_code
_entity_poly.pdbx_strand_id
1 'polypeptide(L)'
;MNTFVRFMEEKFVPVASKIGSQRHLGAIRDAFMVTMSLLILGGLATMINNLPIPGFQELMNSIFASESWKGVGDSIWEGTFAVLSVMIAYLVASNLAKDYGKDPVATGIVSLASFFTIGGATGMDTNGCE
;
A
#
# COMPACT_ATOMS: atom_id res chain seq x y z
N MET A 1 36.86 -14.07 12.88
CA MET A 1 36.07 -13.74 11.68
C MET A 1 35.30 -14.95 11.12
N ASN A 2 35.91 -16.14 11.02
CA ASN A 2 35.23 -17.33 10.48
C ASN A 2 34.13 -17.92 11.38
N THR A 3 34.22 -17.77 12.71
CA THR A 3 33.19 -18.30 13.64
C THR A 3 31.85 -17.58 13.52
N PHE A 4 31.86 -16.26 13.24
CA PHE A 4 30.66 -15.46 13.06
C PHE A 4 29.97 -15.77 11.72
N VAL A 5 30.76 -15.88 10.64
CA VAL A 5 30.25 -16.30 9.32
C VAL A 5 29.68 -17.72 9.40
N ARG A 6 30.38 -18.66 10.06
CA ARG A 6 29.89 -20.03 10.25
C ARG A 6 28.61 -20.09 11.09
N PHE A 7 28.50 -19.27 12.15
CA PHE A 7 27.26 -19.14 12.91
C PHE A 7 26.11 -18.58 12.06
N MET A 8 26.39 -17.57 11.23
CA MET A 8 25.39 -17.04 10.29
C MET A 8 24.95 -18.11 9.28
N GLU A 9 25.86 -18.85 8.67
CA GLU A 9 25.54 -19.89 7.69
C GLU A 9 24.81 -21.10 8.30
N GLU A 10 25.22 -21.56 9.49
CA GLU A 10 24.66 -22.77 10.11
C GLU A 10 23.34 -22.52 10.84
N LYS A 11 23.13 -21.33 11.41
CA LYS A 11 21.95 -21.02 12.24
C LYS A 11 21.06 -19.94 11.64
N PHE A 12 21.63 -18.86 11.13
CA PHE A 12 20.85 -17.69 10.70
C PHE A 12 20.25 -17.87 9.30
N VAL A 13 21.07 -18.27 8.33
CA VAL A 13 20.67 -18.49 6.92
C VAL A 13 19.53 -19.51 6.78
N PRO A 14 19.56 -20.71 7.41
CA PRO A 14 18.46 -21.67 7.27
C PRO A 14 17.17 -21.19 7.94
N VAL A 15 17.26 -20.45 9.05
CA VAL A 15 16.08 -19.88 9.73
C VAL A 15 15.48 -18.74 8.91
N ALA A 16 16.31 -17.83 8.39
CA ALA A 16 15.88 -16.74 7.52
C ALA A 16 15.25 -17.28 6.23
N SER A 17 15.84 -18.32 5.63
CA SER A 17 15.28 -18.99 4.45
C SER A 17 13.92 -19.63 4.74
N LYS A 18 13.76 -20.27 5.91
CA LYS A 18 12.48 -20.89 6.32
C LYS A 18 11.37 -19.86 6.60
N ILE A 19 11.72 -18.67 7.10
CA ILE A 19 10.78 -17.57 7.31
C ILE A 19 10.42 -16.91 5.97
N GLY A 20 11.42 -16.64 5.13
CA GLY A 20 11.23 -16.03 3.82
C GLY A 20 10.49 -16.92 2.81
N SER A 21 10.52 -18.24 2.99
CA SER A 21 9.79 -19.21 2.16
C SER A 21 8.35 -19.49 2.63
N GLN A 22 7.86 -18.79 3.66
CA GLN A 22 6.44 -18.91 4.04
C GLN A 22 5.54 -18.29 2.98
N ARG A 23 4.65 -19.12 2.39
CA ARG A 23 3.67 -18.69 1.37
C ARG A 23 2.81 -17.49 1.81
N HIS A 24 2.44 -17.41 3.09
CA HIS A 24 1.67 -16.28 3.62
C HIS A 24 2.48 -14.98 3.62
N LEU A 25 3.76 -15.06 3.96
CA LEU A 25 4.68 -13.91 3.96
C LEU A 25 5.03 -13.50 2.51
N GLY A 26 5.15 -14.48 1.62
CA GLY A 26 5.27 -14.27 0.17
C GLY A 26 4.09 -13.52 -0.42
N ALA A 27 2.85 -13.94 -0.11
CA ALA A 27 1.64 -13.27 -0.58
C ALA A 27 1.54 -11.81 -0.11
N ILE A 28 1.94 -11.53 1.13
CA ILE A 28 2.01 -10.17 1.68
C ILE A 28 3.07 -9.35 0.94
N ARG A 29 4.29 -9.86 0.81
CA ARG A 29 5.38 -9.19 0.09
C ARG A 29 4.94 -8.83 -1.33
N ASP A 30 4.33 -9.77 -2.03
CA ASP A 30 3.92 -9.59 -3.43
C ASP A 30 2.77 -8.59 -3.55
N ALA A 31 1.88 -8.51 -2.56
CA ALA A 31 0.87 -7.44 -2.48
C ALA A 31 1.51 -6.06 -2.28
N PHE A 32 2.51 -5.96 -1.39
CA PHE A 32 3.23 -4.71 -1.14
C PHE A 32 4.07 -4.24 -2.34
N MET A 33 4.65 -5.14 -3.13
CA MET A 33 5.38 -4.76 -4.34
C MET A 33 4.51 -3.98 -5.33
N VAL A 34 3.24 -4.37 -5.46
CA VAL A 34 2.30 -3.64 -6.33
C VAL A 34 1.92 -2.30 -5.70
N THR A 35 1.60 -2.27 -4.40
CA THR A 35 1.17 -1.03 -3.74
C THR A 35 2.28 0.00 -3.56
N MET A 36 3.56 -0.41 -3.51
CA MET A 36 4.69 0.51 -3.46
C MET A 36 4.69 1.49 -4.65
N SER A 37 4.35 1.02 -5.85
CA SER A 37 4.26 1.89 -7.03
C SER A 37 3.15 2.95 -6.88
N LEU A 38 2.00 2.54 -6.34
CA LEU A 38 0.87 3.41 -6.07
C LEU A 38 1.20 4.45 -4.99
N LEU A 39 1.90 4.03 -3.93
CA LEU A 39 2.34 4.90 -2.84
C LEU A 39 3.32 5.96 -3.31
N ILE A 40 4.23 5.63 -4.23
CA ILE A 40 5.15 6.60 -4.83
C ILE A 40 4.35 7.66 -5.61
N LEU A 41 3.37 7.25 -6.41
CA LEU A 41 2.53 8.18 -7.17
C LEU A 41 1.68 9.08 -6.27
N GLY A 42 1.05 8.50 -5.24
CA GLY A 42 0.28 9.26 -4.25
C GLY A 42 1.15 10.24 -3.46
N GLY A 43 2.35 9.82 -3.07
CA GLY A 43 3.32 10.65 -2.35
C GLY A 43 3.87 11.81 -3.18
N LEU A 44 4.11 11.60 -4.48
CA LEU A 44 4.54 12.67 -5.38
C LEU A 44 3.44 13.73 -5.56
N ALA A 45 2.18 13.29 -5.70
CA ALA A 45 1.05 14.20 -5.83
C ALA A 45 0.83 15.05 -4.56
N THR A 46 0.90 14.43 -3.38
CA THR A 46 0.77 15.17 -2.12
C THR A 46 1.96 16.06 -1.82
N MET A 47 3.17 15.66 -2.21
CA MET A 47 4.36 16.51 -2.10
C MET A 47 4.23 17.77 -2.95
N ILE A 48 3.78 17.65 -4.21
CA ILE A 48 3.59 18.81 -5.10
C ILE A 48 2.53 19.76 -4.53
N ASN A 49 1.44 19.22 -3.99
CA ASN A 49 0.39 20.02 -3.36
C ASN A 49 0.85 20.75 -2.09
N ASN A 50 1.61 20.08 -1.23
CA ASN A 50 2.01 20.58 0.08
C ASN A 50 3.41 21.20 0.10
N LEU A 51 3.95 21.57 -1.07
CA LEU A 51 5.30 22.14 -1.16
C LEU A 51 5.33 23.52 -0.46
N PRO A 52 6.14 23.71 0.61
CA PRO A 52 6.14 24.94 1.40
C PRO A 52 7.04 26.01 0.77
N ILE A 53 6.84 26.29 -0.53
CA ILE A 53 7.57 27.32 -1.27
C ILE A 53 6.58 28.42 -1.66
N PRO A 54 6.64 29.61 -1.03
CA PRO A 54 5.69 30.70 -1.27
C PRO A 54 5.59 31.10 -2.75
N GLY A 55 6.73 31.24 -3.43
CA GLY A 55 6.77 31.60 -4.85
C GLY A 55 6.24 30.51 -5.80
N PHE A 56 6.22 29.24 -5.38
CA PHE A 56 5.64 28.15 -6.17
C PHE A 56 4.12 28.17 -6.06
N GLN A 57 3.59 28.37 -4.86
CA GLN A 57 2.14 28.43 -4.63
C GLN A 57 1.51 29.67 -5.29
N GLU A 58 2.17 30.83 -5.21
CA GLU A 58 1.71 32.06 -5.88
C GLU A 58 1.73 31.93 -7.40
N LEU A 59 2.76 31.31 -7.96
CA LEU A 59 2.88 31.08 -9.41
C LEU A 59 1.83 30.07 -9.89
N MET A 60 1.59 29.00 -9.15
CA MET A 60 0.55 28.03 -9.47
C MET A 60 -0.86 28.62 -9.35
N ASN A 61 -1.12 29.42 -8.31
CA ASN A 61 -2.37 30.17 -8.17
C ASN A 61 -2.57 31.19 -9.31
N SER A 62 -1.49 31.77 -9.84
CA SER A 62 -1.55 32.70 -10.96
C SER A 62 -1.84 32.02 -12.31
N ILE A 63 -1.33 30.80 -12.53
CA ILE A 63 -1.52 30.03 -13.76
C ILE A 63 -2.89 29.34 -13.79
N PHE A 64 -3.32 28.76 -12.67
CA PHE A 64 -4.55 27.98 -12.58
C PHE A 64 -5.75 28.79 -12.07
N ALA A 65 -5.59 30.09 -11.84
CA ALA A 65 -6.61 31.09 -11.49
C ALA A 65 -7.46 30.81 -10.21
N SER A 66 -7.21 29.71 -9.49
CA SER A 66 -7.88 29.37 -8.22
C SER A 66 -7.10 28.30 -7.45
N GLU A 67 -7.35 28.18 -6.13
CA GLU A 67 -6.78 27.12 -5.26
C GLU A 67 -7.22 25.70 -5.65
N SER A 68 -8.11 25.56 -6.64
CA SER A 68 -8.64 24.28 -7.15
C SER A 68 -7.57 23.33 -7.71
N TRP A 69 -6.37 23.81 -8.03
CA TRP A 69 -5.26 22.92 -8.43
C TRP A 69 -4.83 21.98 -7.29
N LYS A 70 -4.99 22.39 -6.03
CA LYS A 70 -4.77 21.53 -4.86
C LYS A 70 -5.79 20.39 -4.78
N GLY A 71 -7.02 20.61 -5.24
CA GLY A 71 -8.05 19.57 -5.28
C GLY A 71 -7.66 18.36 -6.12
N VAL A 72 -6.78 18.51 -7.12
CA VAL A 72 -6.27 17.40 -7.93
C VAL A 72 -5.40 16.47 -7.09
N GLY A 73 -4.43 17.00 -6.33
CA GLY A 73 -3.60 16.16 -5.49
C GLY A 73 -4.33 15.62 -4.25
N ASP A 74 -5.38 16.30 -3.76
CA ASP A 74 -6.25 15.76 -2.71
C ASP A 74 -7.07 14.58 -3.24
N SER A 75 -7.62 14.69 -4.46
CA SER A 75 -8.30 13.58 -5.14
C SER A 75 -7.37 12.39 -5.38
N ILE A 76 -6.10 12.65 -5.71
CA ILE A 76 -5.09 11.59 -5.86
C ILE A 76 -4.79 10.94 -4.50
N TRP A 77 -4.71 11.71 -3.42
CA TRP A 77 -4.51 11.18 -2.08
C TRP A 77 -5.66 10.27 -1.66
N GLU A 78 -6.90 10.70 -1.85
CA GLU A 78 -8.10 9.88 -1.58
C GLU A 78 -8.08 8.59 -2.42
N GLY A 79 -7.77 8.71 -3.71
CA GLY A 79 -7.71 7.56 -4.63
C GLY A 79 -6.53 6.60 -4.40
N THR A 80 -5.52 6.98 -3.62
CA THR A 80 -4.34 6.14 -3.38
C THR A 80 -4.24 5.68 -1.93
N PHE A 81 -4.30 6.60 -0.96
CA PHE A 81 -4.13 6.30 0.45
C PHE A 81 -5.43 5.88 1.14
N ALA A 82 -6.57 6.51 0.83
CA ALA A 82 -7.83 6.19 1.52
C ALA A 82 -8.35 4.78 1.18
N VAL A 83 -8.12 4.32 -0.06
CA VAL A 83 -8.52 3.00 -0.54
C VAL A 83 -7.43 1.93 -0.39
N LEU A 84 -6.26 2.28 0.15
CA LEU A 84 -5.08 1.39 0.22
C LEU A 84 -5.37 0.09 0.96
N SER A 85 -6.07 0.16 2.09
CA SER A 85 -6.39 -1.00 2.94
C SER A 85 -7.24 -2.03 2.19
N VAL A 86 -8.23 -1.58 1.45
CA VAL A 86 -9.11 -2.41 0.61
C VAL A 86 -8.32 -3.07 -0.52
N MET A 87 -7.44 -2.32 -1.19
CA MET A 87 -6.59 -2.90 -2.24
C MET A 87 -5.69 -3.99 -1.66
N ILE A 88 -5.03 -3.74 -0.54
CA ILE A 88 -4.15 -4.73 0.11
C ILE A 88 -4.94 -5.99 0.50
N ALA A 89 -6.15 -5.84 1.07
CA ALA A 89 -6.98 -6.98 1.46
C ALA A 89 -7.34 -7.90 0.27
N TYR A 90 -7.58 -7.32 -0.90
CA TYR A 90 -7.79 -8.07 -2.14
C TYR A 90 -6.49 -8.72 -2.65
N LEU A 91 -5.41 -7.93 -2.74
CA LEU A 91 -4.14 -8.40 -3.30
C LEU A 91 -3.55 -9.56 -2.49
N VAL A 92 -3.53 -9.47 -1.15
CA VAL A 92 -3.00 -10.53 -0.29
C VAL A 92 -3.78 -11.82 -0.47
N ALA A 93 -5.11 -11.76 -0.46
CA ALA A 93 -5.96 -12.93 -0.64
C ALA A 93 -5.82 -13.55 -2.05
N SER A 94 -5.73 -12.72 -3.09
CA SER A 94 -5.57 -13.19 -4.47
C SER A 94 -4.19 -13.83 -4.71
N ASN A 95 -3.12 -13.27 -4.15
CA ASN A 95 -1.78 -13.84 -4.25
C ASN A 95 -1.66 -15.14 -3.44
N LEU A 96 -2.30 -15.21 -2.27
CA LEU A 96 -2.38 -16.46 -1.50
C LEU A 96 -3.13 -17.53 -2.29
N ALA A 97 -4.26 -17.21 -2.91
CA ALA A 97 -5.02 -18.17 -3.70
C ALA A 97 -4.23 -18.75 -4.88
N LYS A 98 -3.41 -17.92 -5.56
CA LYS A 98 -2.49 -18.39 -6.61
C LYS A 98 -1.50 -19.43 -6.08
N ASP A 99 -0.88 -19.17 -4.93
CA ASP A 99 0.04 -20.11 -4.29
C ASP A 99 -0.65 -21.42 -3.88
N TYR A 100 -1.96 -21.38 -3.61
CA TYR A 100 -2.79 -22.56 -3.30
C TYR A 100 -3.39 -23.25 -4.55
N GLY A 101 -3.15 -22.73 -5.76
CA GLY A 101 -3.74 -23.27 -6.99
C GLY A 101 -5.26 -23.11 -7.07
N LYS A 102 -5.83 -22.13 -6.36
CA LYS A 102 -7.26 -21.80 -6.36
C LYS A 102 -7.53 -20.55 -7.18
N ASP A 103 -8.81 -20.31 -7.47
CA ASP A 103 -9.23 -19.10 -8.18
C ASP A 103 -8.91 -17.83 -7.36
N PRO A 104 -8.00 -16.96 -7.85
CA PRO A 104 -7.63 -15.74 -7.17
C PRO A 104 -8.73 -14.69 -7.12
N VAL A 105 -9.62 -14.66 -8.12
CA VAL A 105 -10.70 -13.67 -8.20
C VAL A 105 -11.77 -13.99 -7.16
N ALA A 106 -12.22 -15.25 -7.09
CA ALA A 106 -13.18 -15.70 -6.09
C ALA A 106 -12.68 -15.48 -4.66
N THR A 107 -11.42 -15.84 -4.39
CA THR A 107 -10.83 -15.69 -3.05
C THR A 107 -10.64 -14.21 -2.67
N GLY A 108 -10.24 -13.38 -3.63
CA GLY A 108 -10.11 -11.93 -3.43
C GLY A 108 -11.44 -11.26 -3.08
N ILE A 109 -12.53 -11.62 -3.76
CA ILE A 109 -13.87 -11.07 -3.48
C ILE A 109 -14.37 -11.48 -2.09
N VAL A 110 -14.14 -12.73 -1.68
CA VAL A 110 -14.51 -13.20 -0.34
C VAL A 110 -13.73 -12.46 0.76
N SER A 111 -12.45 -12.18 0.53
CA SER A 111 -11.62 -11.37 1.43
C SER A 111 -12.15 -9.95 1.55
N LEU A 112 -12.53 -9.32 0.43
CA LEU A 112 -13.14 -7.99 0.41
C LEU A 112 -14.47 -7.96 1.18
N ALA A 113 -15.35 -8.94 0.95
CA ALA A 113 -16.61 -9.04 1.68
C ALA A 113 -16.38 -9.20 3.19
N SER A 114 -15.39 -9.99 3.58
CA SER A 114 -15.00 -10.19 4.99
C SER A 114 -14.42 -8.90 5.58
N PHE A 115 -13.60 -8.16 4.83
CA PHE A 115 -13.04 -6.88 5.23
C PHE A 115 -14.15 -5.86 5.54
N PHE A 116 -15.13 -5.71 4.64
CA PHE A 116 -16.26 -4.80 4.87
C PHE A 116 -17.15 -5.25 6.03
N THR A 117 -17.36 -6.56 6.21
CA THR A 117 -18.17 -7.11 7.32
C THR A 117 -17.56 -6.80 8.69
N ILE A 118 -16.23 -6.78 8.81
CA ILE A 118 -15.52 -6.54 10.07
C ILE A 118 -15.50 -5.04 10.45
N GLY A 119 -15.83 -4.14 9.52
CA GLY A 119 -15.75 -2.69 9.75
C GLY A 119 -14.79 -1.97 8.81
N GLY A 120 -14.32 -2.64 7.74
CA GLY A 120 -13.55 -1.97 6.68
C GLY A 120 -14.27 -0.79 6.03
N ALA A 121 -15.62 -0.76 6.10
CA ALA A 121 -16.43 0.36 5.61
C ALA A 121 -16.41 1.59 6.54
N THR A 122 -16.17 1.42 7.85
CA THR A 122 -16.24 2.54 8.82
C THR A 122 -14.99 3.40 8.83
N GLY A 123 -13.89 2.95 8.21
CA GLY A 123 -12.66 3.74 8.04
C GLY A 123 -12.58 4.53 6.72
N MET A 124 -13.61 4.45 5.86
CA MET A 124 -13.65 5.14 4.56
C MET A 124 -14.45 6.45 4.60
N ASP A 125 -15.06 6.80 5.74
CA ASP A 125 -15.66 8.11 5.93
C ASP A 125 -14.54 9.14 6.17
N THR A 126 -14.55 10.21 5.38
CA THR A 126 -13.66 11.38 5.53
C THR A 126 -13.87 12.12 6.85
N ASN A 127 -14.93 11.79 7.58
CA ASN A 127 -15.07 12.11 8.98
C ASN A 127 -14.33 11.05 9.80
N GLY A 128 -13.04 11.30 10.05
CA GLY A 128 -12.26 10.51 10.99
C GLY A 128 -13.08 10.22 12.24
N CYS A 129 -13.01 8.98 12.72
CA CYS A 129 -13.40 8.68 14.09
C CYS A 129 -12.81 9.76 15.00
N GLU A 130 -13.65 10.34 15.86
CA GLU A 130 -13.19 11.14 17.00
C GLU A 130 -12.01 10.48 17.73
#